data_AF-A0A6J1GPB9-F1
#
_entry.id   AF-A0A6J1GPB9-F1
#
_cell.length_a   1.000
_cell.length_b   1.000
_cell.length_c   1.000
_cell.angle_alpha   90.00
_cell.angle_beta   90.00
_cell.angle_gamma   90.00
#
_symmetry.space_group_name_H-M   'P 1'
#
loop_
_entity.id
_entity.type
_entity.pdbx_description
1 polymer ?
#
loop_
_entity_poly.entity_id
_entity_poly.type
_entity_poly.pdbx_seq_one_letter_code
_entity_poly.pdbx_strand_id
1 'polypeptide(L)'
;MNHRNPTNLKAVGLGILVHRSPEPNLVVKQSRKLVFSLTSSSNNPSFLKSCLLCNKNLDPHEDIYMYRGDQGYCSVKCRNQQIEMDEKKELEASTRKMVEAYRQCQRNEGSETRRLLEDLRRPHHRLPYLRRPVVS
;
A
#
# COMPACT_ATOMS: atom_id res chain seq x y z
N MET A 1 42.45 -15.17 -19.00
CA MET A 1 41.91 -15.54 -17.67
C MET A 1 41.15 -14.33 -17.15
N ASN A 2 39.84 -14.28 -16.91
CA ASN A 2 38.79 -15.28 -16.84
C ASN A 2 37.46 -14.62 -17.20
N HIS A 3 36.61 -15.35 -17.91
CA HIS A 3 35.19 -15.04 -18.09
C HIS A 3 34.48 -14.95 -16.74
N ARG A 4 33.75 -13.85 -16.48
CA ARG A 4 32.70 -13.86 -15.45
C ARG A 4 31.45 -14.48 -16.04
N ASN A 5 31.22 -15.73 -15.66
CA ASN A 5 30.05 -16.53 -15.94
C ASN A 5 28.93 -16.13 -14.95
N PRO A 6 27.70 -15.78 -15.39
CA PRO A 6 26.59 -15.47 -14.49
C PRO A 6 26.02 -16.77 -13.94
N THR A 7 26.56 -17.24 -12.82
CA THR A 7 25.99 -18.41 -12.14
C THR A 7 24.80 -18.00 -11.29
N ASN A 8 23.63 -18.29 -11.85
CA ASN A 8 22.66 -19.15 -11.20
C ASN A 8 21.86 -18.53 -10.03
N LEU A 9 20.90 -17.67 -10.37
CA LEU A 9 19.76 -17.39 -9.50
C LEU A 9 18.84 -18.62 -9.49
N LYS A 10 19.17 -19.62 -8.66
CA LYS A 10 18.27 -20.76 -8.40
C LYS A 10 17.10 -20.25 -7.57
N ALA A 11 15.93 -20.16 -8.20
CA ALA A 11 14.67 -20.02 -7.49
C ALA A 11 14.45 -21.26 -6.62
N VAL A 12 14.44 -21.08 -5.29
CA VAL A 12 14.06 -22.15 -4.36
C VAL A 12 12.55 -22.04 -4.17
N GLY A 13 11.81 -22.89 -4.88
CA GLY A 13 10.35 -23.01 -4.70
C GLY A 13 10.01 -23.71 -3.39
N LEU A 14 8.87 -23.34 -2.80
CA LEU A 14 8.30 -24.04 -1.64
C LEU A 14 7.66 -25.35 -2.14
N GLY A 15 8.31 -26.48 -1.87
CA GLY A 15 7.77 -27.80 -2.18
C GLY A 15 6.82 -28.30 -1.09
N ILE A 16 5.59 -28.68 -1.45
CA ILE A 16 4.68 -29.37 -0.52
C ILE A 16 4.96 -30.86 -0.61
N LEU A 17 5.39 -31.46 0.51
CA LEU A 17 5.60 -32.90 0.62
C LEU A 17 4.25 -33.61 0.75
N VAL A 18 3.79 -34.28 -0.30
CA VAL A 18 2.60 -35.14 -0.24
C VAL A 18 3.01 -36.55 0.17
N HIS A 19 2.86 -36.87 1.46
CA HIS A 19 2.94 -38.25 1.93
C HIS A 19 1.64 -38.98 1.54
N ARG A 20 1.71 -39.90 0.57
CA ARG A 20 0.57 -40.77 0.21
C ARG A 20 0.46 -41.91 1.23
N SER A 21 -0.42 -41.74 2.21
CA SER A 21 -0.92 -42.85 3.03
C SER A 21 -2.01 -43.61 2.27
N PRO A 22 -2.02 -44.95 2.27
CA PRO A 22 -2.95 -45.75 1.48
C PRO A 22 -4.20 -46.08 2.30
N GLU A 23 -4.96 -45.08 2.76
CA GLU A 23 -6.34 -45.30 3.19
C GLU A 23 -7.21 -44.13 2.73
N PRO A 24 -8.30 -44.38 1.99
CA PRO A 24 -9.17 -43.31 1.51
C PRO A 24 -10.03 -42.83 2.69
N ASN A 25 -9.46 -41.96 3.52
CA ASN A 25 -10.26 -41.08 4.36
C ASN A 25 -10.94 -40.05 3.46
N LEU A 26 -11.99 -40.50 2.77
CA LEU A 26 -12.94 -39.64 2.08
C LEU A 26 -13.65 -38.83 3.16
N VAL A 27 -13.08 -37.67 3.50
CA VAL A 27 -13.87 -36.61 4.11
C VAL A 27 -14.88 -36.21 3.04
N VAL A 28 -16.09 -36.76 3.14
CA VAL A 28 -17.27 -36.16 2.54
C VAL A 28 -17.41 -34.82 3.24
N LYS A 29 -16.68 -33.81 2.74
CA LYS A 29 -17.11 -32.44 2.93
C LYS A 29 -18.48 -32.46 2.29
N GLN A 30 -19.51 -32.29 3.11
CA GLN A 30 -20.80 -31.92 2.60
C GLN A 30 -20.51 -30.69 1.77
N SER A 31 -20.43 -30.88 0.45
CA SER A 31 -20.58 -29.79 -0.49
C SER A 31 -21.95 -29.28 -0.12
N ARG A 32 -21.98 -28.23 0.72
CA ARG A 32 -23.13 -27.36 0.75
C ARG A 32 -23.25 -27.03 -0.72
N LYS A 33 -24.24 -27.65 -1.37
CA LYS A 33 -24.71 -27.17 -2.65
C LYS A 33 -25.05 -25.73 -2.29
N LEU A 34 -24.13 -24.80 -2.54
CA LEU A 34 -24.53 -23.55 -3.08
C LEU A 34 -25.29 -24.02 -4.29
N VAL A 35 -26.60 -24.09 -4.12
CA VAL A 35 -27.53 -24.19 -5.21
C VAL A 35 -27.09 -23.00 -6.03
N PHE A 36 -26.20 -23.25 -7.00
CA PHE A 36 -25.95 -22.32 -8.06
C PHE A 36 -27.26 -22.41 -8.79
N SER A 37 -28.20 -21.61 -8.29
CA SER A 37 -29.47 -21.36 -8.92
C SER A 37 -29.07 -20.86 -10.29
N LEU A 38 -29.04 -21.77 -11.25
CA LEU A 38 -29.24 -21.46 -12.66
C LEU A 38 -30.71 -21.04 -12.80
N THR A 39 -31.12 -20.08 -11.98
CA THR A 39 -32.27 -19.24 -12.21
C THR A 39 -31.68 -18.08 -12.98
N SER A 40 -31.90 -18.11 -14.29
CA SER A 40 -31.96 -16.93 -15.15
C SER A 40 -33.05 -15.99 -14.63
N SER A 41 -32.83 -15.44 -13.45
CA SER A 41 -33.69 -14.50 -12.75
C SER A 41 -32.79 -13.40 -12.25
N SER A 42 -32.83 -12.30 -12.99
CA SER A 42 -32.43 -10.97 -12.56
C SER A 42 -32.90 -10.71 -11.13
N ASN A 43 -32.05 -11.00 -10.16
CA ASN A 43 -32.21 -10.69 -8.75
C ASN A 43 -30.85 -10.22 -8.24
N ASN A 44 -30.36 -9.13 -8.83
CA ASN A 44 -29.31 -8.34 -8.21
C ASN A 44 -29.88 -7.75 -6.92
N PRO A 45 -29.33 -8.07 -5.73
CA PRO A 45 -29.91 -7.65 -4.45
C PRO A 45 -29.76 -6.14 -4.24
N SER A 46 -30.65 -5.32 -4.79
CA SER A 46 -30.92 -3.93 -4.37
C SER A 46 -29.76 -2.91 -4.32
N PHE A 47 -28.52 -3.27 -4.67
CA PHE A 47 -27.34 -2.44 -4.36
C PHE A 47 -27.00 -1.40 -5.44
N LEU A 48 -27.54 -1.50 -6.65
CA LEU A 48 -27.35 -0.54 -7.74
C LEU A 48 -28.68 0.06 -8.21
N LYS A 49 -29.52 0.55 -7.28
CA LYS A 49 -30.81 1.19 -7.63
C LYS A 49 -30.64 2.59 -8.19
N SER A 50 -29.57 3.28 -7.81
CA SER A 50 -29.32 4.66 -8.20
C SER A 50 -27.84 4.94 -8.42
N CYS A 51 -27.56 5.94 -9.25
CA CYS A 51 -26.24 6.47 -9.49
C CYS A 51 -25.70 7.09 -8.20
N LEU A 52 -24.51 6.67 -7.76
CA LEU A 52 -23.93 7.18 -6.51
C LEU A 52 -23.50 8.65 -6.58
N LEU A 53 -23.35 9.21 -7.79
CA LEU A 53 -22.96 10.61 -7.96
C LEU A 53 -24.15 11.56 -8.08
N CYS A 54 -25.13 11.22 -8.91
CA CYS A 54 -26.24 12.13 -9.25
C CYS A 54 -27.61 11.65 -8.77
N ASN A 55 -27.65 10.52 -8.04
CA ASN A 55 -28.84 9.92 -7.45
C ASN A 55 -29.97 9.58 -8.43
N LYS A 56 -29.73 9.64 -9.75
CA LYS A 56 -30.67 9.14 -10.76
C LYS A 56 -30.87 7.63 -10.59
N ASN A 57 -32.10 7.16 -10.74
CA ASN A 57 -32.37 5.72 -10.77
C ASN A 57 -31.62 5.07 -11.94
N LEU A 58 -31.03 3.90 -11.67
CA LEU A 58 -30.40 3.08 -12.69
C LEU A 58 -31.46 2.15 -13.26
N ASP A 59 -31.70 2.25 -14.56
CA ASP A 59 -32.67 1.41 -15.24
C ASP A 59 -32.08 0.00 -15.46
N PRO A 60 -32.80 -1.08 -15.12
CA PRO A 60 -32.35 -2.44 -15.41
C PRO A 60 -32.09 -2.75 -16.89
N HIS A 61 -32.64 -1.92 -17.79
CA HIS A 61 -32.49 -2.04 -19.23
C HIS A 61 -31.36 -1.19 -19.81
N GLU A 62 -30.72 -0.34 -19.01
CA GLU A 62 -29.57 0.47 -19.42
C GLU A 62 -28.25 -0.07 -18.86
N ASP A 63 -27.15 0.23 -19.55
CA ASP A 63 -25.82 -0.11 -19.08
C ASP A 63 -25.48 0.62 -17.77
N ILE A 64 -25.06 -0.14 -16.75
CA ILE A 64 -24.58 0.41 -15.48
C ILE A 64 -23.06 0.47 -15.48
N TYR A 65 -22.53 1.68 -15.31
CA TYR A 65 -21.08 1.89 -15.23
C TYR A 65 -20.61 1.64 -13.80
N MET A 66 -19.69 0.71 -13.60
CA MET A 66 -19.23 0.31 -12.25
C MET A 66 -17.85 0.86 -11.88
N TYR A 67 -17.65 1.17 -10.59
CA TYR A 67 -16.36 1.48 -9.97
C TYR A 67 -16.18 0.63 -8.71
N ARG A 68 -14.98 0.06 -8.50
CA ARG A 68 -14.60 -0.77 -7.33
C ARG A 68 -15.46 -2.02 -7.03
N GLY A 69 -16.45 -2.33 -7.87
CA GLY A 69 -17.27 -3.54 -7.79
C GLY A 69 -18.58 -3.36 -7.00
N ASP A 70 -18.74 -2.26 -6.27
CA ASP A 70 -19.89 -1.96 -5.41
C ASP A 70 -20.58 -0.63 -5.75
N GLN A 71 -19.98 0.21 -6.61
CA GLN A 71 -20.49 1.53 -6.96
C GLN A 71 -20.98 1.58 -8.41
N GLY A 72 -22.23 2.01 -8.63
CA GLY A 72 -22.83 2.15 -9.95
C GLY A 72 -23.12 3.60 -10.35
N TYR A 73 -23.02 3.88 -11.65
CA TYR A 73 -23.28 5.19 -12.25
C TYR A 73 -24.07 5.07 -13.56
N CYS A 74 -24.87 6.10 -13.84
CA CYS A 74 -25.70 6.17 -15.04
C CYS A 74 -24.93 6.56 -16.32
N SER A 75 -23.63 6.89 -16.21
CA SER A 75 -22.80 7.27 -17.35
C SER A 75 -21.31 7.16 -17.04
N VAL A 76 -20.49 7.05 -18.08
CA VAL A 76 -19.02 7.18 -17.99
C VAL A 76 -18.63 8.49 -17.31
N LYS A 77 -19.32 9.60 -17.61
CA LYS A 77 -19.04 10.91 -17.02
C LYS A 77 -19.20 10.88 -15.50
N CYS A 78 -20.31 10.35 -15.00
CA CYS A 78 -20.55 10.23 -13.56
C CYS A 78 -19.51 9.32 -12.89
N ARG A 79 -19.15 8.20 -13.53
CA ARG A 79 -18.09 7.32 -13.03
C ARG A 79 -16.73 8.03 -12.94
N ASN A 80 -16.33 8.72 -14.00
CA ASN A 80 -15.04 9.41 -14.06
C ASN A 80 -14.96 10.55 -13.05
N GLN A 81 -16.04 11.30 -12.86
CA GLN A 81 -16.11 12.33 -11.82
C GLN A 81 -15.89 11.75 -10.41
N GLN A 82 -16.42 10.56 -10.10
CA GLN A 82 -16.10 9.91 -8.81
C GLN A 82 -14.61 9.57 -8.71
N ILE A 83 -14.02 9.00 -9.76
CA ILE A 83 -12.61 8.62 -9.78
C ILE A 83 -11.73 9.85 -9.50
N GLU A 84 -11.98 10.96 -10.19
CA GLU A 84 -11.24 12.21 -10.01
C GLU A 84 -11.35 12.77 -8.58
N MET A 85 -12.54 12.71 -7.97
CA MET A 85 -12.75 13.14 -6.59
C MET A 85 -11.95 12.27 -5.60
N ASP A 86 -11.97 10.95 -5.80
CA ASP A 86 -11.27 10.00 -4.93
C ASP A 86 -9.74 10.17 -5.06
N GLU A 87 -9.23 10.30 -6.28
CA GLU A 87 -7.80 10.55 -6.56
C GLU A 87 -7.33 11.86 -5.93
N LYS A 88 -8.11 12.95 -6.08
CA LYS A 88 -7.81 14.24 -5.44
C LYS A 88 -7.75 14.09 -3.92
N LYS A 89 -8.73 13.40 -3.33
CA LYS A 89 -8.79 13.18 -1.87
C LYS A 89 -7.59 12.38 -1.36
N GLU A 90 -7.16 11.37 -2.11
CA GLU A 90 -5.97 10.58 -1.79
C GLU A 90 -4.69 11.41 -1.84
N LEU A 91 -4.53 12.20 -2.91
CA LEU A 91 -3.39 13.10 -3.06
C LEU A 91 -3.33 14.14 -1.93
N GLU A 92 -4.46 14.75 -1.57
CA GLU A 92 -4.55 15.69 -0.45
C GLU A 92 -4.24 15.03 0.90
N ALA A 93 -4.69 13.79 1.11
CA ALA A 93 -4.36 13.04 2.32
C ALA A 93 -2.86 12.71 2.40
N SER A 94 -2.26 12.28 1.30
CA SER A 94 -0.81 12.00 1.21
C SER A 94 0.01 13.27 1.45
N THR A 95 -0.35 14.36 0.79
CA THR A 95 0.33 15.66 0.93
C THR A 95 0.26 16.17 2.37
N ARG A 96 -0.91 16.07 3.02
CA ARG A 96 -1.05 16.43 4.44
C ARG A 96 -0.11 15.61 5.33
N LYS A 97 -0.06 14.29 5.16
CA LYS A 97 0.86 13.42 5.90
C LYS A 97 2.32 13.79 5.66
N MET A 98 2.71 14.08 4.42
CA MET A 98 4.09 14.52 4.11
C MET A 98 4.42 15.85 4.79
N VAL A 99 3.52 16.83 4.73
CA VAL A 99 3.72 18.14 5.36
C VAL A 99 3.79 18.02 6.88
N GLU A 100 2.96 17.19 7.48
CA GLU A 100 3.00 16.90 8.92
C GLU A 100 4.30 16.22 9.34
N ALA A 101 4.76 15.21 8.59
CA ALA A 101 6.04 14.56 8.82
C ALA A 101 7.20 15.55 8.70
N TYR A 102 7.20 16.41 7.68
CA TYR A 102 8.21 17.44 7.51
C TYR A 102 8.23 18.45 8.67
N ARG A 103 7.05 18.90 9.14
CA ARG A 103 6.93 19.76 10.33
C ARG A 103 7.41 19.05 11.60
N GLN A 104 7.29 17.73 11.68
CA GLN A 104 7.78 16.95 12.81
C GLN A 104 9.31 16.86 12.78
N CYS A 105 9.93 16.59 11.62
CA CYS A 105 11.38 16.59 11.47
C CYS A 105 11.99 17.95 11.80
N GLN A 106 11.42 19.06 11.31
CA GLN A 106 11.93 20.40 11.63
C GLN A 106 11.95 20.71 13.14
N ARG A 107 10.94 20.25 13.89
CA ARG A 107 10.91 20.42 15.36
C ARG A 107 12.04 19.67 16.06
N ASN A 108 12.44 18.51 15.55
CA ASN A 108 13.54 17.71 16.10
C ASN A 108 14.91 18.23 15.61
N GLU A 109 15.05 18.57 14.34
CA GLU A 109 16.27 19.05 13.70
C GLU A 109 16.74 20.40 14.26
N GLY A 110 15.81 21.29 14.64
CA GLY A 110 16.14 22.55 15.33
C GLY A 110 16.78 22.34 16.70
N SER A 111 16.54 21.19 17.35
CA SER A 111 17.17 20.82 18.61
C SER A 111 18.51 20.12 18.40
N GLU A 112 18.62 19.24 17.41
CA GLU A 112 19.82 18.45 17.15
C GLU A 112 20.89 19.26 16.42
N THR A 113 20.52 19.99 15.36
CA THR A 113 21.44 20.91 14.65
C THR A 113 21.94 21.99 15.59
N ARG A 114 21.07 22.51 16.48
CA ARG A 114 21.48 23.47 17.52
C ARG A 114 22.45 22.87 18.52
N ARG A 115 22.24 21.63 18.97
CA ARG A 115 23.17 20.91 19.86
C ARG A 115 24.51 20.65 19.18
N LEU A 116 24.51 20.19 17.92
CA LEU A 116 25.72 20.01 17.12
C LEU A 116 26.47 21.32 16.90
N LEU A 117 25.76 22.43 16.63
CA LEU A 117 26.35 23.76 16.51
C LEU A 117 26.88 24.27 17.86
N GLU A 118 26.20 24.02 18.97
CA GLU A 118 26.69 24.35 20.32
C GLU A 118 27.95 23.54 20.69
N ASP A 119 28.01 22.26 20.32
CA ASP A 119 29.17 21.39 20.53
C ASP A 119 30.39 21.87 19.73
N LEU A 120 30.19 22.28 18.46
CA LEU A 120 31.24 22.87 17.62
C LEU A 120 31.67 24.26 18.11
N ARG A 121 30.76 25.03 18.74
CA ARG A 121 31.05 26.36 19.28
C ARG A 121 31.73 26.30 20.65
N ARG A 122 31.69 25.16 21.35
CA ARG A 122 32.36 24.98 22.64
C ARG A 122 33.87 25.11 22.42
N PRO A 123 34.57 26.08 23.04
CA PRO A 123 36.01 26.13 22.97
C PRO A 123 36.55 24.83 23.57
N HIS A 124 37.31 24.06 22.80
CA HIS A 124 38.11 22.97 23.33
C HIS A 124 39.05 23.54 24.40
N HIS A 125 38.68 23.40 25.67
CA HIS A 125 39.62 23.61 26.76
C HIS A 125 40.74 22.57 26.60
N ARG A 126 41.87 23.07 26.06
CA ARG A 126 43.25 22.60 26.18
C ARG A 126 43.46 21.09 26.15
N LEU A 127 43.93 20.57 25.01
CA LEU A 127 44.75 19.35 25.03
C LEU A 127 46.10 19.68 25.71
N PRO A 128 46.46 19.04 26.83
CA PRO A 128 47.75 19.23 27.47
C PRO A 128 48.71 18.19 26.92
N TYR A 129 49.14 18.31 25.66
CA TYR A 129 50.28 17.53 25.20
C TYR A 129 50.89 18.19 23.97
N LEU A 130 52.06 18.81 24.18
CA LEU A 130 53.20 18.96 23.27
C LEU A 130 54.18 19.96 23.94
N ARG A 131 54.85 19.51 25.00
CA ARG A 131 56.11 20.17 25.41
C ARG A 131 57.15 19.82 24.34
N ARG A 132 57.56 20.82 23.55
CA ARG A 132 58.75 20.71 22.68
C ARG A 132 60.00 20.60 23.57
N PRO A 133 60.96 19.71 23.27
CA PRO A 133 62.26 19.75 23.91
C PRO A 133 62.99 21.03 23.49
N VAL A 134 63.47 21.80 24.46
CA VAL A 134 64.49 22.82 24.23
C VAL A 134 65.82 22.09 24.17
N VAL A 135 66.39 21.99 22.96
CA VAL A 135 67.77 21.53 22.78
C VAL A 135 68.72 22.62 23.25
N SER A 136 69.65 22.22 24.13
CA SER A 136 70.70 23.05 24.73
C SER A 136 71.86 23.29 23.78
#